data_AF-A0A0D6KDV3-F1
#
_entry.id   AF-A0A0D6KDV3-F1
#
_cell.length_a   1.000
_cell.length_b   1.000
_cell.length_c   1.000
_cell.angle_alpha   90.00
_cell.angle_beta   90.00
_cell.angle_gamma   90.00
#
_symmetry.space_group_name_H-M   'P 1'
#
loop_
_entity.id
_entity.type
_entity.pdbx_description
1 polymer ?
#
loop_
_entity_poly.entity_id
_entity_poly.type
_entity_poly.pdbx_seq_one_letter_code
_entity_poly.pdbx_strand_id
1 'polypeptide(L)'
;MAEPTLQQVFGAGATQDATSITILKADLVSTGFTSATSNRAEQIFVAILLKADDYLNETNQGTDNDIQVTIADSGYPSIVTRNNAQYRQTTYNVNLQKADSGSTVDPNDY
;
A
#
# COMPACT_ATOMS: atom_id res chain seq x y z
N MET A 1 -12.01 4.50 17.13
CA MET A 1 -11.58 3.12 17.39
C MET A 1 -10.09 3.23 17.67
N ALA A 2 -9.22 2.31 17.26
CA ALA A 2 -7.78 2.53 17.29
C ALA A 2 -7.27 2.42 15.85
N GLU A 3 -6.19 3.13 15.54
CA GLU A 3 -5.55 3.08 14.23
C GLU A 3 -5.21 1.64 13.81
N PRO A 4 -5.18 1.35 12.49
CA PRO A 4 -4.86 0.02 11.99
C PRO A 4 -3.49 -0.47 12.47
N THR A 5 -3.47 -1.68 13.03
CA THR A 5 -2.23 -2.36 13.36
C THR A 5 -1.45 -2.76 12.11
N LEU A 6 -0.13 -2.90 12.26
CA LEU A 6 0.75 -3.40 11.21
C LEU A 6 0.27 -4.75 10.64
N GLN A 7 -0.23 -5.64 11.50
CA GLN A 7 -0.71 -6.95 11.10
C GLN A 7 -2.03 -6.92 10.32
N GLN A 8 -2.92 -5.95 10.61
CA GLN A 8 -4.15 -5.79 9.85
C GLN A 8 -3.85 -5.37 8.39
N VAL A 9 -2.87 -4.50 8.20
CA VAL A 9 -2.50 -4.01 6.86
C VAL A 9 -1.63 -5.01 6.11
N PHE A 10 -0.56 -5.53 6.74
CA PHE A 10 0.46 -6.32 6.03
C PHE A 10 0.41 -7.83 6.31
N GLY A 11 -0.48 -8.30 7.19
CA GLY A 11 -0.66 -9.71 7.51
C GLY A 11 -0.07 -10.13 8.86
N ALA A 12 -0.45 -11.31 9.33
CA ALA A 12 -0.16 -11.78 10.69
C ALA A 12 1.35 -11.94 10.99
N GLY A 13 2.18 -12.18 9.97
CA GLY A 13 3.63 -12.26 10.11
C GLY A 13 4.33 -10.91 10.20
N ALA A 14 3.61 -9.80 10.00
CA ALA A 14 4.20 -8.47 10.03
C ALA A 14 4.60 -8.08 11.46
N THR A 15 5.84 -7.64 11.63
CA THR A 15 6.40 -7.22 12.92
C THR A 15 7.27 -5.99 12.76
N GLN A 16 7.45 -5.22 13.83
CA GLN A 16 8.36 -4.09 13.84
C GLN A 16 8.99 -3.89 15.22
N ASP A 17 10.14 -3.24 15.21
CA ASP A 17 10.82 -2.69 16.38
C ASP A 17 11.32 -1.28 16.05
N ALA A 18 12.12 -0.69 16.95
CA ALA A 18 12.65 0.67 16.77
C ALA A 18 13.60 0.84 15.56
N THR A 19 14.03 -0.25 14.93
CA THR A 19 15.07 -0.29 13.88
C THR A 19 14.66 -1.07 12.63
N SER A 20 13.66 -1.95 12.73
CA SER A 20 13.29 -2.85 11.65
C SER A 20 11.78 -2.99 11.51
N ILE A 21 11.34 -3.15 10.26
CA ILE A 21 10.00 -3.60 9.91
C ILE A 21 10.18 -4.87 9.07
N THR A 22 9.50 -5.94 9.46
CA THR A 22 9.48 -7.21 8.74
C THR A 22 8.09 -7.47 8.20
N ILE A 23 7.98 -7.63 6.89
CA ILE A 23 6.78 -8.13 6.21
C ILE A 23 7.17 -9.45 5.55
N LEU A 24 6.53 -10.54 5.94
CA LEU A 24 6.84 -11.85 5.37
C LEU A 24 6.30 -11.91 3.94
N LYS A 25 7.13 -12.38 3.01
CA LYS A 25 6.69 -12.60 1.62
C LYS A 25 5.49 -13.56 1.51
N ALA A 26 5.31 -14.46 2.49
CA ALA A 26 4.16 -15.35 2.58
C ALA A 26 2.83 -14.58 2.75
N ASP A 27 2.85 -13.45 3.46
CA ASP A 27 1.66 -12.62 3.68
C ASP A 27 1.26 -11.82 2.42
N LEU A 28 2.18 -11.69 1.46
CA LEU A 28 1.95 -11.02 0.18
C LEU A 28 1.37 -11.95 -0.90
N VAL A 29 1.33 -13.27 -0.68
CA VAL A 29 0.88 -14.23 -1.70
C VAL A 29 -0.58 -13.99 -2.11
N SER A 30 -1.41 -13.42 -1.23
CA SER A 30 -2.80 -13.05 -1.53
C SER A 30 -2.93 -12.04 -2.66
N THR A 31 -1.89 -11.24 -2.93
CA THR A 31 -1.87 -10.24 -4.01
C THR A 31 -1.45 -10.85 -5.36
N GLY A 32 -1.33 -12.18 -5.45
CA GLY A 32 -0.76 -12.88 -6.60
C GLY A 32 0.77 -12.90 -6.65
N PHE A 33 1.44 -12.41 -5.60
CA PHE A 33 2.90 -12.43 -5.52
C PHE A 33 3.44 -13.84 -5.34
N THR A 34 4.40 -14.25 -6.18
CA THR A 34 5.11 -15.53 -6.01
C THR A 34 6.48 -15.28 -5.37
N SER A 35 6.64 -15.81 -4.16
CA SER A 35 7.87 -15.68 -3.38
C SER A 35 9.05 -16.39 -4.05
N ALA A 36 10.16 -15.68 -4.21
CA ALA A 36 11.44 -16.19 -4.67
C ALA A 36 12.61 -15.43 -4.02
N THR A 37 13.79 -16.03 -3.94
CA THR A 37 15.00 -15.32 -3.45
C THR A 37 15.43 -14.19 -4.37
N SER A 38 15.08 -14.29 -5.67
CA SER A 38 15.43 -13.33 -6.71
C SER A 38 14.28 -12.39 -7.13
N ASN A 39 13.25 -12.21 -6.29
CA ASN A 39 12.22 -11.21 -6.61
C ASN A 39 12.85 -9.83 -6.75
N ARG A 40 12.42 -9.08 -7.77
CA ARG A 40 12.90 -7.71 -8.04
C ARG A 40 12.25 -6.73 -7.07
N ALA A 41 12.92 -5.61 -6.80
CA ALA A 41 12.41 -4.56 -5.92
C ALA A 41 11.00 -4.07 -6.33
N GLU A 42 10.77 -3.81 -7.61
CA GLU A 42 9.46 -3.37 -8.12
C GLU A 42 8.36 -4.42 -7.89
N GLN A 43 8.68 -5.72 -8.00
CA GLN A 43 7.70 -6.78 -7.72
C GLN A 43 7.30 -6.78 -6.26
N ILE A 44 8.26 -6.61 -5.36
CA ILE A 44 8.03 -6.56 -3.91
C ILE A 44 7.23 -5.30 -3.57
N PHE A 45 7.60 -4.15 -4.12
CA PHE A 45 6.90 -2.90 -3.89
C PHE A 45 5.44 -2.97 -4.34
N VAL A 46 5.16 -3.47 -5.55
CA VAL A 46 3.78 -3.62 -6.03
C VAL A 46 2.99 -4.61 -5.16
N ALA A 47 3.61 -5.70 -4.70
CA ALA A 47 2.94 -6.62 -3.78
C ALA A 47 2.60 -5.96 -2.43
N ILE A 48 3.49 -5.12 -1.89
CA ILE A 48 3.22 -4.35 -0.66
C ILE A 48 2.10 -3.33 -0.89
N LEU A 49 2.10 -2.62 -2.04
CA LEU A 49 1.05 -1.67 -2.42
C LEU A 49 -0.32 -2.35 -2.47
N LEU A 50 -0.43 -3.47 -3.20
CA LEU A 50 -1.68 -4.22 -3.31
C LEU A 50 -2.12 -4.81 -1.96
N LYS A 51 -1.15 -5.24 -1.14
CA LYS A 51 -1.47 -5.76 0.20
C LYS A 51 -2.02 -4.66 1.11
N ALA A 52 -1.45 -3.46 1.04
CA ALA A 52 -1.95 -2.31 1.78
C ALA A 52 -3.35 -1.89 1.30
N ASP A 53 -3.59 -1.87 -0.02
CA ASP A 53 -4.88 -1.57 -0.65
C ASP A 53 -6.02 -2.50 -0.16
N ASP A 54 -5.72 -3.79 0.09
CA ASP A 54 -6.72 -4.73 0.65
C ASP A 54 -7.37 -4.22 1.96
N TYR A 55 -6.65 -3.44 2.77
CA TYR A 55 -7.14 -2.91 4.05
C TYR A 55 -7.33 -1.38 4.06
N LEU A 56 -6.35 -0.62 3.57
CA LEU A 56 -6.34 0.84 3.53
C LEU A 56 -7.09 1.34 2.30
N ASN A 57 -8.42 1.19 2.30
CA ASN A 57 -9.29 1.61 1.20
C ASN A 57 -10.55 2.33 1.71
N GLU A 58 -11.28 2.97 0.79
CA GLU A 58 -12.48 3.77 1.11
C GLU A 58 -13.61 2.94 1.74
N THR A 59 -13.69 1.65 1.42
CA THR A 59 -14.74 0.78 1.99
C THR A 59 -14.50 0.56 3.48
N ASN A 60 -13.27 0.21 3.86
CA ASN A 60 -12.92 0.03 5.27
C ASN A 60 -12.95 1.37 6.02
N GLN A 61 -12.47 2.46 5.40
CA GLN A 61 -12.57 3.81 5.95
C GLN A 61 -14.03 4.19 6.29
N GLY A 62 -14.99 3.83 5.43
CA GLY A 62 -16.41 4.10 5.67
C GLY A 62 -16.99 3.42 6.92
N THR A 63 -16.31 2.41 7.46
CA THR A 63 -16.67 1.72 8.71
C THR A 63 -15.70 1.97 9.86
N ASP A 64 -14.50 2.45 9.57
CA ASP A 64 -13.43 2.76 10.51
C ASP A 64 -12.82 4.12 10.19
N ASN A 65 -13.30 5.15 10.91
CA ASN A 65 -12.87 6.54 10.69
C ASN A 65 -11.43 6.81 11.14
N ASP A 66 -10.75 5.86 11.77
CA ASP A 66 -9.32 6.02 12.11
C ASP A 66 -8.42 5.70 10.91
N ILE A 67 -8.96 5.11 9.84
CA ILE A 67 -8.25 4.97 8.57
C ILE A 67 -8.17 6.34 7.89
N GLN A 68 -6.98 6.91 7.84
CA GLN A 68 -6.70 8.21 7.24
C GLN A 68 -5.82 8.14 5.98
N VAL A 69 -5.46 6.91 5.58
CA VAL A 69 -4.81 6.61 4.31
C VAL A 69 -5.73 5.71 3.50
N THR A 70 -6.05 6.12 2.27
CA THR A 70 -6.78 5.25 1.32
C THR A 70 -5.98 5.08 0.04
N ILE A 71 -5.96 3.86 -0.45
CA ILE A 71 -5.34 3.43 -1.69
C ILE A 71 -6.45 2.91 -2.59
N ALA A 72 -6.39 3.23 -3.87
CA ALA A 72 -7.33 2.71 -4.87
C ALA A 72 -6.72 2.76 -6.28
N ASP A 73 -7.05 1.77 -7.11
CA ASP A 73 -6.84 1.88 -8.57
C ASP A 73 -7.67 3.07 -9.09
N SER A 74 -7.04 3.93 -9.91
CA SER A 74 -7.74 5.04 -10.54
C SER A 74 -8.84 4.58 -11.50
N GLY A 75 -8.76 3.34 -12.00
CA GLY A 75 -9.67 2.79 -13.00
C GLY A 75 -9.44 3.32 -14.41
N TYR A 76 -8.44 4.18 -14.61
CA TYR A 76 -8.13 4.84 -15.88
C TYR A 76 -6.74 4.44 -16.38
N PRO A 77 -6.58 3.24 -16.98
CA PRO A 77 -5.32 2.86 -17.58
C PRO A 77 -5.02 3.72 -18.82
N SER A 78 -3.75 4.03 -19.02
CA SER A 78 -3.27 4.77 -20.19
C SER A 78 -2.15 4.03 -20.90
N ILE A 79 -1.84 4.43 -22.14
CA ILE A 79 -0.68 3.92 -22.87
C ILE A 79 0.41 4.97 -22.88
N VAL A 80 1.61 4.59 -22.44
CA VAL A 80 2.80 5.43 -22.52
C VAL A 80 3.84 4.76 -23.42
N THR A 81 4.52 5.55 -24.24
CA THR A 81 5.57 5.03 -25.14
C THR A 81 6.94 5.45 -24.62
N ARG A 82 7.85 4.50 -24.44
CA ARG A 82 9.24 4.73 -24.04
C ARG A 82 10.16 3.85 -24.86
N ASN A 83 11.24 4.40 -25.42
CA ASN A 83 12.20 3.65 -26.24
C ASN A 83 11.53 2.79 -27.34
N ASN A 84 10.58 3.38 -28.07
CA ASN A 84 9.80 2.71 -29.13
C ASN A 84 8.94 1.50 -28.68
N ALA A 85 8.80 1.26 -27.37
CA ALA A 85 7.88 0.27 -26.81
C ALA A 85 6.67 0.94 -26.17
N GLN A 86 5.50 0.32 -26.31
CA GLN A 86 4.27 0.73 -25.65
C GLN A 86 4.10 -0.01 -24.32
N TYR A 87 3.75 0.73 -23.28
CA TYR A 87 3.47 0.20 -21.95
C TYR A 87 2.06 0.57 -21.55
N ARG A 88 1.34 -0.37 -20.94
CA ARG A 88 0.14 -0.04 -20.17
C ARG A 88 0.58 0.56 -18.83
N GLN A 89 0.09 1.76 -18.55
CA GLN A 89 0.24 2.41 -17.26
C GLN A 89 -1.08 2.28 -16.49
N THR A 90 -1.03 1.58 -15.37
CA THR A 90 -2.08 1.60 -14.35
C THR A 90 -1.67 2.59 -13.27
N THR A 91 -2.60 3.43 -12.83
CA THR A 91 -2.34 4.44 -11.81
C THR A 91 -3.09 4.07 -10.54
N TYR A 92 -2.40 4.06 -9.41
CA TYR A 92 -3.02 3.96 -8.09
C TYR A 92 -2.98 5.34 -7.43
N ASN A 93 -4.08 5.74 -6.81
CA ASN A 93 -4.18 6.94 -5.99
C ASN A 93 -3.89 6.55 -4.53
N VAL A 94 -3.08 7.37 -3.86
CA VAL A 94 -2.85 7.27 -2.41
C VAL A 94 -3.27 8.61 -1.82
N ASN A 95 -4.35 8.59 -1.03
CA ASN A 95 -4.88 9.78 -0.38
C ASN A 95 -4.46 9.76 1.09
N LEU A 96 -3.93 10.89 1.57
CA LEU A 96 -3.54 11.09 2.96
C LEU A 96 -4.44 12.20 3.53
N GLN A 97 -5.20 11.86 4.56
CA GLN A 97 -6.24 12.73 5.12
C GLN A 97 -5.87 13.05 6.57
N LYS A 98 -5.91 14.31 6.99
CA LYS A 98 -5.79 14.66 8.42
C LYS A 98 -6.47 15.99 8.68
N ALA A 99 -6.74 16.29 9.95
CA ALA A 99 -7.24 17.61 10.34
C ALA A 99 -6.24 18.71 9.94
N ASP A 100 -6.74 19.82 9.41
CA ASP A 100 -5.90 20.91 8.92
C ASP A 100 -5.14 21.62 10.05
N SER A 101 -3.96 21.10 10.37
CA SER A 101 -3.05 21.59 11.40
C SER A 101 -1.69 22.04 10.84
N GLY A 102 -1.49 21.90 9.52
CA GLY A 102 -0.26 22.24 8.82
C GLY A 102 -0.21 21.67 7.40
N SER A 103 0.71 22.19 6.58
CA SER A 103 0.82 21.87 5.16
C SER A 103 1.83 20.78 4.80
N THR A 104 2.60 20.28 5.78
CA THR A 104 3.62 19.24 5.56
C THR A 104 3.08 17.89 6.00
N VAL A 105 3.27 16.88 5.16
CA VAL A 105 2.98 15.47 5.52
C VAL A 105 4.03 15.01 6.52
N ASP A 106 3.60 14.66 7.73
CA ASP A 106 4.45 14.08 8.77
C ASP A 106 4.03 12.62 8.99
N PRO A 107 4.90 11.62 8.74
CA PRO A 107 4.59 10.21 8.97
C PRO A 107 4.22 9.85 10.41
N ASN A 108 4.54 10.68 11.41
CA ASN A 108 4.17 10.43 12.80
C ASN A 108 2.71 10.81 13.13
N ASP A 109 2.01 11.44 12.17
CA ASP A 109 0.61 11.83 12.29
C ASP A 109 -0.35 10.81 11.63
N TYR A 110 0.15 9.64 11.23
CA TYR A 110 -0.55 8.56 10.53
C TYR A 110 -0.14 7.18 11.07
#